data_AF-A0A816GIA8-F1
#
_entry.id   AF-A0A816GIA8-F1
#
_cell.length_a   1.000
_cell.length_b   1.000
_cell.length_c   1.000
_cell.angle_alpha   90.00
_cell.angle_beta   90.00
_cell.angle_gamma   90.00
#
_symmetry.space_group_name_H-M   'P 1'
#
loop_
_entity.id
_entity.type
_entity.pdbx_description
1 polymer ?
#
loop_
_entity_poly.entity_id
_entity_poly.type
_entity_poly.pdbx_seq_one_letter_code
_entity_poly.pdbx_strand_id
1 'polypeptide(L)' 'AIRLGFQYEGTWLKAEVCKGRSIDIEWFSIIDDEWPYIKQELERWLNPNNFDMNGEQLTKLNGKQVNPRHSKIIETK' A
#
# COMPACT_ATOMS: atom_id res chain seq x y z
N ALA A 1 -2.92 -4.00 -3.14
CA ALA A 1 -2.61 -2.66 -2.63
C ALA A 1 -1.71 -2.71 -1.39
N ILE A 2 -2.20 -3.24 -0.26
CA ILE A 2 -1.52 -3.17 1.06
C ILE A 2 -0.08 -3.70 1.05
N ARG A 3 0.19 -4.86 0.42
CA ARG A 3 1.55 -5.44 0.35
C ARG A 3 2.57 -4.49 -0.30
N LEU A 4 2.13 -3.63 -1.22
CA LEU A 4 2.96 -2.65 -1.93
C LEU A 4 3.08 -1.32 -1.16
N GLY A 5 2.45 -1.20 0.02
CA GLY A 5 2.48 0.01 0.84
C GLY A 5 1.35 1.00 0.59
N PHE A 6 0.38 0.69 -0.28
CA PHE A 6 -0.78 1.56 -0.48
C PHE A 6 -1.69 1.56 0.74
N GLN A 7 -2.22 2.75 1.05
CA GLN A 7 -3.22 2.97 2.09
C GLN A 7 -4.62 3.01 1.50
N TYR A 8 -5.58 2.43 2.22
CA TYR A 8 -6.99 2.44 1.84
C TYR A 8 -7.63 3.79 2.19
N GLU A 9 -8.34 4.38 1.23
CA GLU A 9 -9.00 5.68 1.37
C GLU A 9 -10.52 5.57 1.53
N GLY A 10 -11.12 4.50 1.00
CA GLY A 10 -12.56 4.31 1.05
C GLY A 10 -13.09 3.45 -0.08
N THR A 11 -14.37 3.10 0.03
CA THR A 11 -15.10 2.35 -0.99
C THR A 11 -16.26 3.19 -1.48
N TRP A 12 -16.35 3.31 -2.80
CA TRP A 12 -17.52 3.88 -3.45
C TRP A 12 -18.46 2.75 -3.81
N LEU A 13 -19.59 2.71 -3.12
CA LEU A 13 -20.59 1.67 -3.32
C LEU A 13 -21.37 1.92 -4.60
N LYS A 14 -21.56 0.88 -5.40
CA LYS A 14 -22.28 0.93 -6.68
C LYS A 14 -21.74 1.98 -7.65
N ALA A 15 -20.43 2.19 -7.65
CA ALA A 15 -19.79 3.22 -8.45
C ALA A 15 -19.95 2.98 -9.96
N GLU A 16 -20.01 1.71 -10.38
CA GLU A 16 -20.17 1.35 -11.78
C GLU A 16 -21.10 0.15 -11.99
N VAL A 17 -21.62 0.01 -13.21
CA VAL A 17 -22.28 -1.21 -13.69
C VAL A 17 -21.45 -1.82 -14.80
N CYS A 18 -20.81 -2.96 -14.53
CA CYS A 18 -19.99 -3.68 -15.50
C CYS A 18 -20.62 -5.05 -15.79
N LYS A 19 -20.87 -5.34 -17.07
CA LYS A 19 -21.51 -6.59 -17.53
C LYS A 19 -22.81 -6.90 -16.77
N GLY A 20 -23.63 -5.87 -16.53
CA GLY A 20 -24.92 -5.99 -15.85
C GLY A 20 -24.84 -6.21 -14.33
N ARG A 21 -23.67 -6.04 -13.70
CA ARG A 21 -23.48 -6.16 -12.26
C ARG A 21 -23.00 -4.84 -11.66
N SER A 22 -23.55 -4.49 -10.51
CA SER A 22 -23.07 -3.37 -9.70
C SER A 22 -21.69 -3.71 -9.13
N ILE A 23 -20.75 -2.79 -9.27
CA ILE A 23 -19.38 -2.91 -8.77
C ILE A 23 -19.13 -1.84 -7.71
N ASP A 24 -18.57 -2.27 -6.60
CA ASP A 24 -18.00 -1.38 -5.58
C ASP A 24 -16.52 -1.14 -5.92
N ILE A 25 -16.08 0.11 -5.84
CA ILE A 25 -14.70 0.50 -6.16
C ILE A 25 -13.99 0.91 -4.88
N GLU A 26 -12.92 0.19 -4.55
CA GLU A 26 -12.03 0.52 -3.44
C GLU A 26 -10.89 1.42 -3.92
N TRP A 27 -10.68 2.52 -3.20
CA TRP A 27 -9.63 3.49 -3.50
C TRP A 27 -8.44 3.32 -2.56
N PHE A 28 -7.25 3.43 -3.14
CA PHE A 28 -6.00 3.34 -2.43
C PHE A 28 -5.02 4.41 -2.90
N SER A 29 -4.19 4.92 -2.00
CA SER A 29 -3.20 5.96 -2.31
C SER A 29 -1.82 5.67 -1.71
N ILE A 30 -0.82 6.35 -2.27
CA ILE A 30 0.49 6.60 -1.67
C ILE A 30 0.75 8.08 -1.88
N ILE A 31 1.06 8.82 -0.81
CA ILE A 31 1.43 10.24 -0.90
C ILE A 31 2.95 10.43 -0.79
N ASP A 32 3.41 11.65 -1.05
CA ASP A 32 4.82 12.05 -1.03
C ASP A 32 5.51 11.76 0.30
N ASP A 33 4.86 12.02 1.43
CA ASP A 33 5.40 11.75 2.77
C ASP A 33 5.61 10.24 3.05
N GLU A 34 4.84 9.38 2.40
CA GLU A 34 4.89 7.91 2.59
C GLU A 34 5.89 7.25 1.64
N TRP A 35 6.10 7.87 0.46
CA TRP A 35 6.92 7.31 -0.60
C TRP A 35 8.36 6.95 -0.19
N PRO A 36 9.12 7.77 0.56
CA PRO A 36 10.48 7.42 0.95
C PRO A 36 10.59 6.07 1.67
N TYR A 37 9.63 5.76 2.55
CA TYR A 37 9.62 4.49 3.30
C TYR A 37 9.25 3.30 2.42
N ILE A 38 8.25 3.48 1.56
CA ILE A 38 7.80 2.42 0.64
C ILE A 38 8.90 2.12 -0.40
N LYS A 39 9.54 3.16 -0.92
CA LYS A 39 10.67 3.04 -1.85
C LYS A 39 11.81 2.23 -1.21
N GLN A 40 12.21 2.56 0.00
CA GLN A 40 13.29 1.84 0.70
C GLN A 40 12.97 0.35 0.86
N GLU A 41 11.73 0.03 1.22
CA GLU A 41 11.27 -1.35 1.39
C GLU A 41 11.21 -2.11 0.05
N LEU A 42 10.78 -1.45 -1.02
CA LEU A 42 10.82 -2.01 -2.38
C LEU A 42 12.26 -2.27 -2.83
N GLU A 43 13.18 -1.32 -2.61
CA GLU A 43 14.61 -1.47 -2.94
C GLU A 43 15.25 -2.61 -2.16
N ARG A 44 14.95 -2.76 -0.86
CA ARG A 44 15.38 -3.88 -0.02
C ARG A 44 14.88 -5.21 -0.59
N TRP A 45 13.60 -5.29 -0.93
CA TRP A 45 12.98 -6.54 -1.40
C TRP A 45 13.45 -6.94 -2.79
N LEU A 46 13.65 -5.97 -3.69
CA LEU A 46 14.14 -6.18 -5.06
C LEU A 46 15.65 -6.42 -5.13
N ASN A 47 16.37 -6.21 -4.02
CA ASN A 47 17.80 -6.48 -3.97
C ASN A 47 18.06 -7.95 -4.36
N PRO A 48 18.99 -8.24 -5.28
CA PRO A 48 19.32 -9.61 -5.69
C PRO A 48 19.68 -10.52 -4.51
N ASN A 49 20.27 -9.97 -3.45
CA ASN A 49 20.61 -10.72 -2.23
C ASN A 49 19.37 -11.21 -1.45
N ASN A 50 18.17 -10.73 -1.79
CA ASN A 50 16.92 -11.21 -1.22
C ASN A 50 16.36 -12.44 -1.97
N PHE A 51 17.05 -12.96 -2.98
CA PHE A 51 16.61 -14.14 -3.72
C PHE A 51 17.63 -15.28 -3.62
N ASP A 52 17.14 -16.49 -3.46
CA ASP A 52 17.99 -17.69 -3.48
C ASP A 52 18.34 -18.15 -4.90
N MET A 53 19.09 -19.25 -5.02
CA MET A 53 19.52 -19.80 -6.32
C MET A 53 18.36 -20.29 -7.19
N ASN A 54 17.17 -20.52 -6.61
CA ASN A 54 15.97 -20.94 -7.32
C ASN A 54 15.07 -19.74 -7.68
N GLY A 55 15.46 -18.52 -7.30
CA GLY A 55 14.68 -17.30 -7.49
C GLY A 55 13.57 -17.10 -6.44
N GLU A 56 13.60 -17.85 -5.33
CA GLU A 56 12.65 -17.65 -4.23
C GLU A 56 13.10 -16.50 -3.33
N GLN A 57 12.13 -15.69 -2.89
CA GLN A 57 12.40 -14.59 -1.97
C GLN A 57 12.80 -15.12 -0.57
N LEU A 58 13.93 -14.66 -0.04
CA LEU A 58 14.38 -14.95 1.32
C LEU A 58 13.53 -14.20 2.36
N THR A 59 13.18 -12.95 2.06
CA THR A 59 12.26 -12.16 2.88
C THR A 59 11.14 -11.60 2.01
N LYS A 60 9.93 -11.56 2.56
CA LYS A 60 8.76 -11.04 1.85
C LYS A 60 8.78 -9.51 1.85
N LEU A 61 8.27 -8.93 0.77
CA LEU A 61 7.90 -7.52 0.74
C LEU A 61 6.84 -7.28 1.81
N ASN A 62 7.10 -6.34 2.70
CA ASN A 62 6.18 -5.95 3.74
C ASN A 62 5.90 -4.45 3.63
N GLY A 63 4.82 -4.09 2.93
CA GLY A 63 4.25 -2.75 2.97
C GLY A 63 3.82 -2.42 4.40
N LYS A 64 4.75 -1.95 5.22
CA LYS A 64 4.44 -1.40 6.53
C LYS A 64 3.50 -0.22 6.29
N GLN A 65 2.35 -0.23 6.94
CA GLN A 65 1.52 0.97 7.01
C GLN A 65 2.25 1.99 7.88
N VAL A 66 3.17 2.74 7.26
CA VAL A 66 3.82 3.86 7.91
C VAL A 66 2.75 4.94 8.00
N ASN A 67 2.39 5.32 9.22
CA ASN A 67 1.24 6.18 9.46
C ASN A 67 1.68 7.56 9.98
N PRO A 68 2.04 8.50 9.10
CA PRO A 68 2.23 9.90 9.48
C PRO A 68 0.93 10.71 9.53
N ARG A 69 -0.20 10.17 9.05
CA ARG A 69 -1.48 10.92 8.95
C ARG A 69 -2.24 11.05 10.28
N HIS A 70 -2.07 10.10 11.20
CA HIS A 70 -2.75 10.11 12.50
C HIS A 70 -1.96 10.78 13.65
N SER A 71 -0.72 11.24 13.40
CA SER A 71 0.13 11.87 14.42
C SER A 71 -0.07 13.38 14.59
N LYS A 72 -0.94 14.02 13.79
CA LYS A 72 -1.42 15.38 14.10
C LYS A 72 -2.66 15.30 14.99
N ILE A 73 -2.39 15.23 16.29
CA ILE A 73 -3.07 15.90 17.40
C ILE A 73 -4.60 16.03 17.24
N ILE A 74 -5.32 15.30 18.09
CA ILE A 74 -6.64 15.69 18.57
C ILE A 74 -6.43 17.00 19.35
N GLU A 75 -6.32 18.14 18.65
CA GLU A 75 -6.23 19.46 19.26
C GLU A 75 -7.65 20.02 19.29
N THR A 76 -8.24 19.83 20.46
CA THR A 76 -9.33 20.53 21.13
C THR A 76 -10.05 21.64 20.35
N LYS A 77 -11.38 21.49 20.25
CA LYS A 77 -12.32 22.51 20.74
C LYS A 77 -13.34 21.87 21.65
#